data_AF-A0A833U0M0-F1
#
_entry.id   AF-A0A833U0M0-F1
#
_cell.length_a   1.000
_cell.length_b   1.000
_cell.length_c   1.000
_cell.angle_alpha   90.00
_cell.angle_beta   90.00
_cell.angle_gamma   90.00
#
_symmetry.space_group_name_H-M   'P 1'
#
loop_
_entity.id
_entity.type
_entity.pdbx_description
1 polymer ?
#
loop_
_entity_poly.entity_id
_entity_poly.type
_entity_poly.pdbx_seq_one_letter_code
_entity_poly.pdbx_strand_id
1 'polypeptide(L)'
;MVSIVSDTWDFWRVITEFTVELKDEILARQPNALGLAKLVFRPDSGDPVKIICGDPEAQVGSPVYKGAVECLWEIFGGTETDLGYKVLNERVGLIYGDSITLERALKILQGLEAKGFASNNLVFGIGSYTYNYLTRDTFGFAVKATWGQVNGVSCELFKDPATDSGIKKSAKGLLRVEKSETGFVLFDQQSPEQEQQGELDTVFENGQLIQECALNEIRERLISSQ
;
A
#
# COMPACT_ATOMS: atom_id res chain seq x y z
N MET A 1 18.66 -5.44 -12.57
CA MET A 1 17.26 -5.18 -12.97
C MET A 1 17.19 -3.80 -13.60
N VAL A 2 16.40 -3.65 -14.66
CA VAL A 2 16.06 -2.34 -15.24
C VAL A 2 14.57 -2.33 -15.55
N SER A 3 13.88 -1.25 -15.19
CA SER A 3 12.48 -1.03 -15.57
C SER A 3 12.45 -0.02 -16.72
N ILE A 4 11.63 -0.31 -17.74
CA ILE A 4 11.44 0.57 -18.90
C ILE A 4 9.98 0.98 -18.98
N VAL A 5 9.72 2.28 -19.08
CA VAL A 5 8.39 2.76 -19.45
C VAL A 5 8.13 2.32 -20.90
N SER A 6 7.08 1.54 -21.12
CA SER A 6 6.91 0.74 -22.34
C SER A 6 5.71 1.16 -23.20
N ASP A 7 5.03 2.25 -22.86
CA ASP A 7 3.76 2.65 -23.49
C ASP A 7 3.77 4.08 -24.05
N THR A 8 4.94 4.66 -24.32
CA THR A 8 5.06 6.02 -24.88
C THR A 8 4.33 6.20 -26.22
N TRP A 9 4.35 5.18 -27.09
CA TRP A 9 3.67 5.21 -28.39
C TRP A 9 2.67 4.07 -28.53
N ASP A 10 3.14 2.83 -28.30
CA ASP A 10 2.31 1.63 -28.42
C ASP A 10 2.89 0.52 -27.55
N PHE A 11 2.20 0.24 -26.44
CA PHE A 11 2.59 -0.82 -25.50
C PHE A 11 2.56 -2.21 -26.13
N TRP A 12 1.53 -2.50 -26.92
CA TRP A 12 1.34 -3.84 -27.49
C TRP A 12 2.41 -4.12 -28.52
N ARG A 13 2.77 -3.13 -29.34
CA ARG A 13 3.89 -3.25 -30.28
C ARG A 13 5.22 -3.52 -29.57
N VAL A 14 5.48 -2.86 -28.44
CA VAL A 14 6.68 -3.14 -27.62
C VAL A 14 6.68 -4.60 -27.16
N ILE A 15 5.54 -5.11 -26.67
CA ILE A 15 5.42 -6.50 -26.20
C ILE A 15 5.49 -7.53 -27.34
N THR A 16 4.83 -7.29 -28.48
CA THR A 16 4.64 -8.33 -29.51
C THR A 16 5.64 -8.28 -30.65
N GLU A 17 6.31 -7.15 -30.86
CA GLU A 17 7.33 -7.00 -31.91
C GLU A 17 8.72 -6.85 -31.28
N PHE A 18 8.98 -5.74 -30.61
CA PHE A 18 10.34 -5.42 -30.15
C PHE A 18 10.85 -6.39 -29.09
N THR A 19 9.99 -6.85 -28.19
CA THR A 19 10.35 -7.83 -27.16
C THR A 19 10.62 -9.20 -27.77
N VAL A 20 9.95 -9.55 -28.87
CA VAL A 20 10.20 -10.80 -29.61
C VAL A 20 11.53 -10.73 -30.34
N GLU A 21 11.81 -9.59 -30.99
CA GLU A 21 13.09 -9.34 -31.68
C GLU A 21 14.27 -9.37 -30.71
N LEU A 22 14.11 -8.78 -29.52
CA LEU A 22 15.15 -8.69 -28.48
C LEU A 22 15.13 -9.85 -27.47
N LYS A 23 14.40 -10.94 -27.77
CA LYS A 23 14.18 -12.04 -26.83
C LYS A 23 15.50 -12.64 -26.35
N ASP A 24 16.42 -12.90 -27.27
CA ASP A 24 17.69 -13.55 -26.96
C ASP A 24 18.59 -12.63 -26.11
N GLU A 25 18.62 -11.33 -26.40
CA GLU A 25 19.32 -10.33 -25.59
C GLU A 25 18.73 -10.22 -24.18
N ILE A 26 17.40 -10.26 -24.04
CA ILE A 26 16.73 -10.23 -22.74
C ILE A 26 17.07 -11.48 -21.92
N LEU A 27 17.06 -12.66 -22.54
CA LEU A 27 17.43 -13.92 -21.89
C LEU A 27 18.92 -13.96 -21.52
N ALA A 28 19.78 -13.34 -22.31
CA ALA A 28 21.23 -13.28 -22.09
C ALA A 28 21.66 -12.26 -21.02
N ARG A 29 20.74 -11.44 -20.48
CA ARG A 29 21.05 -10.43 -19.45
C ARG A 29 21.72 -11.06 -18.24
N GLN A 30 22.81 -10.47 -17.77
CA GLN A 30 23.54 -10.95 -16.59
C GLN A 30 23.05 -10.29 -15.29
N PRO A 31 23.17 -10.97 -14.14
CA PRO A 31 22.91 -10.36 -12.84
C PRO A 31 23.77 -9.11 -12.63
N ASN A 32 23.16 -8.03 -12.12
CA ASN A 32 23.92 -6.85 -11.68
C ASN A 32 24.56 -7.09 -10.30
N ALA A 33 25.21 -6.06 -9.73
CA ALA A 33 25.85 -6.13 -8.40
C ALA A 33 24.89 -6.53 -7.26
N LEU A 34 23.58 -6.45 -7.46
CA LEU A 34 22.55 -6.86 -6.51
C LEU A 34 21.95 -8.25 -6.84
N GLY A 35 22.56 -8.99 -7.77
CA GLY A 35 22.07 -10.30 -8.21
C GLY A 35 20.86 -10.24 -9.14
N LEU A 36 20.47 -9.06 -9.64
CA LEU A 36 19.24 -8.88 -10.43
C LEU A 36 19.52 -8.77 -11.93
N ALA A 37 18.94 -9.65 -12.74
CA ALA A 37 19.08 -9.62 -14.21
C ALA A 37 17.81 -9.19 -14.98
N LYS A 38 16.69 -9.05 -14.28
CA LYS A 38 15.36 -8.85 -14.88
C LYS A 38 15.21 -7.55 -15.70
N LEU A 39 14.63 -7.63 -16.90
CA LEU A 39 13.99 -6.51 -17.60
C LEU A 39 12.53 -6.43 -17.16
N VAL A 40 12.09 -5.26 -16.74
CA VAL A 40 10.73 -5.04 -16.25
C VAL A 40 10.00 -4.06 -17.16
N PHE A 41 8.96 -4.55 -17.85
CA PHE A 41 8.07 -3.71 -18.63
C PHE A 41 7.17 -2.91 -17.69
N ARG A 42 6.98 -1.63 -18.00
CA ARG A 42 6.18 -0.71 -17.19
C ARG A 42 5.26 0.10 -18.09
N PRO A 43 4.05 -0.40 -18.42
CA PRO A 43 2.98 0.48 -18.85
C PRO A 43 2.57 1.41 -17.71
N ASP A 44 2.20 2.64 -18.05
CA ASP A 44 1.86 3.73 -17.11
C ASP A 44 0.58 4.47 -17.54
N SER A 45 -0.21 3.90 -18.45
CA SER A 45 -1.45 4.46 -18.96
C SER A 45 -2.47 3.38 -19.33
N GLY A 46 -3.77 3.71 -19.25
CA GLY A 46 -4.88 2.82 -19.58
C GLY A 46 -5.51 2.13 -18.37
N ASP A 47 -6.36 1.12 -18.62
CA ASP A 47 -6.96 0.32 -17.55
C ASP A 47 -5.97 -0.76 -17.07
N PRO A 48 -5.47 -0.70 -15.83
CA PRO A 48 -4.49 -1.66 -15.33
C PRO A 48 -4.99 -3.10 -15.33
N VAL A 49 -6.28 -3.33 -15.06
CA VAL A 49 -6.86 -4.69 -15.03
C VAL A 49 -6.78 -5.28 -16.43
N LYS A 50 -7.23 -4.52 -17.44
CA LYS A 50 -7.27 -4.96 -18.83
C LYS A 50 -5.88 -5.11 -19.43
N ILE A 51 -4.96 -4.19 -19.13
CA ILE A 51 -3.59 -4.27 -19.64
C ILE A 51 -2.85 -5.48 -19.08
N ILE A 52 -3.00 -5.75 -17.79
CA ILE A 52 -2.26 -6.81 -17.11
C ILE A 52 -2.88 -8.19 -17.38
N CYS A 53 -4.20 -8.31 -17.16
CA CYS A 53 -4.93 -9.58 -17.18
C CYS A 53 -5.60 -9.87 -18.53
N GLY A 54 -5.80 -8.84 -19.36
CA GLY A 54 -6.52 -8.93 -20.62
C GLY A 54 -7.94 -8.35 -20.56
N ASP A 55 -8.44 -7.92 -21.71
CA ASP A 55 -9.82 -7.45 -21.88
C ASP A 55 -10.67 -8.53 -22.56
N PRO A 56 -11.64 -9.17 -21.88
CA PRO A 56 -12.47 -10.20 -22.48
C PRO A 56 -13.34 -9.70 -23.64
N GLU A 57 -13.56 -8.38 -23.74
CA GLU A 57 -14.33 -7.76 -24.82
C GLU A 57 -13.48 -7.44 -26.06
N ALA A 58 -12.14 -7.58 -25.97
CA ALA A 58 -11.27 -7.38 -27.11
C ALA A 58 -11.34 -8.58 -28.08
N GLN A 59 -10.82 -8.38 -29.30
CA GLN A 59 -10.75 -9.44 -30.29
C GLN A 59 -10.05 -10.68 -29.71
N VAL A 60 -10.74 -11.82 -29.70
CA VAL A 60 -10.22 -13.08 -29.15
C VAL A 60 -8.86 -13.41 -29.76
N GLY A 61 -7.89 -13.70 -28.90
CA GLY A 61 -6.52 -14.01 -29.28
C GLY A 61 -5.62 -12.79 -29.57
N SER A 62 -6.16 -11.57 -29.56
CA SER A 62 -5.35 -10.35 -29.64
C SER A 62 -4.50 -10.15 -28.36
N PRO A 63 -3.41 -9.36 -28.44
CA PRO A 63 -2.61 -9.04 -27.25
C PRO A 63 -3.42 -8.36 -26.15
N VAL A 64 -4.40 -7.53 -26.53
CA VAL A 64 -5.33 -6.87 -25.61
C VAL A 64 -6.21 -7.89 -24.89
N TYR A 65 -6.71 -8.90 -25.59
CA TYR A 65 -7.52 -9.98 -25.01
C TYR A 65 -6.70 -10.84 -24.02
N LYS A 66 -5.44 -11.10 -24.36
CA LYS A 66 -4.52 -11.91 -23.54
C LYS A 66 -4.00 -11.15 -22.32
N GLY A 67 -3.75 -9.85 -22.45
CA GLY A 67 -3.05 -9.09 -21.42
C GLY A 67 -1.55 -9.35 -21.41
N ALA A 68 -0.82 -8.44 -20.77
CA ALA A 68 0.63 -8.41 -20.78
C ALA A 68 1.26 -9.67 -20.17
N VAL A 69 0.71 -10.19 -19.08
CA VAL A 69 1.29 -11.36 -18.39
C VAL A 69 1.22 -12.61 -19.26
N GLU A 70 0.09 -12.84 -19.93
CA GLU A 70 -0.05 -13.98 -20.85
C GLU A 70 0.84 -13.81 -22.08
N CYS A 71 0.89 -12.62 -22.69
CA CYS A 71 1.78 -12.36 -23.83
C CYS A 71 3.26 -12.61 -23.47
N LEU A 72 3.72 -12.14 -22.30
CA LEU A 72 5.09 -12.38 -21.85
C LEU A 72 5.36 -13.86 -21.59
N TRP A 73 4.37 -14.60 -21.08
CA TRP A 73 4.48 -16.05 -20.90
C TRP A 73 4.60 -16.78 -22.23
N GLU A 74 3.81 -16.41 -23.24
CA GLU A 74 3.92 -17.00 -24.59
C GLU A 74 5.30 -16.76 -25.22
N ILE A 75 5.90 -15.60 -24.97
CA ILE A 75 7.21 -15.24 -25.51
C ILE A 75 8.35 -15.95 -24.77
N PHE A 76 8.37 -15.90 -23.44
CA PHE A 76 9.52 -16.31 -22.63
C PHE A 76 9.32 -17.62 -21.85
N GLY A 77 8.09 -18.09 -21.71
CA GLY A 77 7.72 -19.14 -20.79
C GLY A 77 8.04 -18.78 -19.34
N GLY A 78 8.33 -19.80 -18.55
CA GLY A 78 8.70 -19.65 -17.15
C GLY A 78 8.64 -20.97 -16.42
N THR A 79 8.30 -20.91 -15.14
CA THR A 79 8.14 -22.07 -14.27
C THR A 79 6.73 -22.12 -13.71
N GLU A 80 6.37 -23.21 -13.03
CA GLU A 80 5.14 -23.30 -12.25
C GLU A 80 5.49 -23.45 -10.77
N THR A 81 4.64 -22.91 -9.90
CA THR A 81 4.74 -23.13 -8.46
C THR A 81 4.25 -24.54 -8.09
N ASP A 82 4.53 -24.99 -6.87
CA ASP A 82 3.99 -26.25 -6.34
C ASP A 82 2.45 -26.30 -6.30
N LEU A 83 1.80 -25.13 -6.39
CA LEU A 83 0.34 -24.99 -6.45
C LEU A 83 -0.19 -24.91 -7.90
N GLY A 84 0.68 -25.04 -8.91
CA GLY A 84 0.30 -25.05 -10.33
C GLY A 84 0.10 -23.67 -10.97
N TYR A 85 0.58 -22.59 -10.32
CA TYR A 85 0.51 -21.25 -10.90
C TYR A 85 1.76 -20.92 -11.73
N LYS A 86 1.55 -20.37 -12.92
CA LYS A 86 2.61 -19.95 -13.83
C LYS A 86 3.37 -18.73 -13.29
N VAL A 87 4.68 -18.78 -13.33
CA VAL A 87 5.62 -17.72 -12.96
C VAL A 87 6.50 -17.41 -14.17
N LEU A 88 6.43 -16.19 -14.68
CA LEU A 88 7.22 -15.70 -15.80
C LEU A 88 8.72 -15.97 -15.59
N ASN A 89 9.42 -16.19 -16.70
CA ASN A 89 10.87 -16.34 -16.72
C ASN A 89 11.56 -15.26 -15.86
N GLU A 90 12.54 -15.66 -15.05
CA GLU A 90 13.26 -14.78 -14.11
C GLU A 90 13.91 -13.54 -14.76
N ARG A 91 14.14 -13.57 -16.08
CA ARG A 91 14.70 -12.46 -16.86
C ARG A 91 13.68 -11.38 -17.20
N VAL A 92 12.39 -11.62 -16.97
CA VAL A 92 11.29 -10.72 -17.36
C VAL A 92 10.37 -10.44 -16.16
N GLY A 93 9.74 -9.27 -16.15
CA GLY A 93 8.64 -8.96 -15.23
C GLY A 93 7.82 -7.77 -15.69
N LEU A 94 6.78 -7.50 -14.92
CA LEU A 94 5.84 -6.41 -15.17
C LEU A 94 5.67 -5.55 -13.91
N ILE A 95 5.69 -4.23 -14.07
CA ILE A 95 5.27 -3.26 -13.06
C ILE A 95 4.13 -2.44 -13.64
N TYR A 96 3.12 -2.13 -12.84
CA TYR A 96 2.12 -1.13 -13.20
C TYR A 96 2.00 -0.09 -12.09
N GLY A 97 2.17 1.18 -12.43
CA GLY A 97 2.29 2.28 -11.46
C GLY A 97 1.17 3.32 -11.48
N ASP A 98 0.33 3.34 -12.50
CA ASP A 98 -0.72 4.35 -12.61
C ASP A 98 -1.99 3.96 -11.82
N SER A 99 -2.39 4.85 -10.91
CA SER A 99 -3.70 4.82 -10.25
C SER A 99 -4.10 3.46 -9.64
N ILE A 100 -3.13 2.74 -9.04
CA ILE A 100 -3.37 1.47 -8.36
C ILE A 100 -3.94 1.71 -6.95
N THR A 101 -5.21 1.40 -6.76
CA THR A 101 -5.89 1.33 -5.45
C THR A 101 -5.91 -0.11 -4.92
N LEU A 102 -6.27 -0.31 -3.65
CA LEU A 102 -6.43 -1.65 -3.07
C LEU A 102 -7.46 -2.49 -3.83
N GLU A 103 -8.60 -1.89 -4.20
CA GLU A 103 -9.63 -2.56 -4.97
C GLU A 103 -9.13 -3.00 -6.36
N ARG A 104 -8.38 -2.13 -7.04
CA ARG A 104 -7.78 -2.46 -8.35
C ARG A 104 -6.73 -3.55 -8.23
N ALA A 105 -5.85 -3.45 -7.22
CA ALA A 105 -4.86 -4.49 -6.95
C ALA A 105 -5.52 -5.85 -6.73
N LEU A 106 -6.60 -5.91 -5.94
CA LEU A 106 -7.35 -7.15 -5.71
C LEU A 106 -7.95 -7.72 -7.01
N LYS A 107 -8.59 -6.88 -7.84
CA LYS A 107 -9.14 -7.29 -9.14
C LYS A 107 -8.07 -7.84 -10.08
N ILE A 108 -6.88 -7.23 -10.08
CA ILE A 108 -5.75 -7.71 -10.88
C ILE A 108 -5.29 -9.07 -10.38
N LEU A 109 -5.10 -9.24 -9.07
CA LEU A 109 -4.69 -10.52 -8.49
C LEU A 109 -5.70 -11.63 -8.78
N GLN A 110 -7.00 -11.36 -8.66
CA GLN A 110 -8.07 -12.30 -9.02
C GLN A 110 -8.06 -12.64 -10.51
N GLY A 111 -7.82 -11.65 -11.37
CA GLY A 111 -7.70 -11.87 -12.82
C GLY A 111 -6.50 -12.73 -13.19
N LEU A 112 -5.36 -12.52 -12.54
CA LEU A 112 -4.17 -13.37 -12.73
C LEU A 112 -4.42 -14.79 -12.24
N GLU A 113 -5.03 -14.94 -11.04
CA GLU A 113 -5.40 -16.23 -10.48
C GLU A 113 -6.35 -17.01 -11.42
N ALA A 114 -7.39 -16.36 -11.94
CA ALA A 114 -8.33 -16.96 -12.87
C ALA A 114 -7.68 -17.45 -14.17
N LYS A 115 -6.53 -16.88 -14.54
CA LYS A 115 -5.73 -17.27 -15.70
C LYS A 115 -4.59 -18.25 -15.35
N GLY A 116 -4.49 -18.66 -14.09
CA GLY A 116 -3.47 -19.58 -13.60
C GLY A 116 -2.09 -18.95 -13.46
N PHE A 117 -1.99 -17.63 -13.27
CA PHE A 117 -0.74 -16.92 -13.05
C PHE A 117 -0.53 -16.58 -11.58
N ALA A 118 0.70 -16.74 -11.11
CA ALA A 118 1.08 -16.39 -9.75
C ALA A 118 1.11 -14.86 -9.55
N SER A 119 0.81 -14.41 -8.33
CA SER A 119 0.81 -12.99 -7.96
C SER A 119 2.19 -12.33 -8.05
N ASN A 120 3.27 -13.10 -7.93
CA ASN A 120 4.65 -12.60 -8.00
C ASN A 120 5.11 -12.19 -9.41
N ASN A 121 4.27 -12.37 -10.44
CA ASN A 121 4.54 -11.91 -11.81
C ASN A 121 4.45 -10.39 -11.96
N LEU A 122 3.81 -9.72 -11.01
CA LEU A 122 3.52 -8.30 -11.06
C LEU A 122 4.01 -7.60 -9.79
N VAL A 123 4.52 -6.38 -9.96
CA VAL A 123 4.76 -5.45 -8.86
C VAL A 123 3.89 -4.21 -9.06
N PHE A 124 3.18 -3.80 -8.01
CA PHE A 124 2.36 -2.58 -8.02
C PHE A 124 3.20 -1.37 -7.63
N GLY A 125 3.22 -0.35 -8.49
CA GLY A 125 3.66 0.99 -8.14
C GLY A 125 2.51 1.75 -7.49
N ILE A 126 2.72 2.26 -6.28
CA ILE A 126 1.73 3.06 -5.55
C ILE A 126 2.16 4.52 -5.59
N GLY A 127 1.32 5.37 -6.20
CA GLY A 127 1.55 6.79 -6.35
C GLY A 127 0.68 7.68 -5.46
N SER A 128 0.65 8.97 -5.79
CA SER A 128 -0.07 10.01 -5.04
C SER A 128 -1.56 9.76 -4.89
N TYR A 129 -2.22 9.10 -5.84
CA TYR A 129 -3.65 8.84 -5.74
C TYR A 129 -3.99 7.97 -4.52
N THR A 130 -3.24 6.89 -4.29
CA THR A 130 -3.49 5.99 -3.17
C THR A 130 -2.80 6.46 -1.90
N TYR A 131 -1.64 7.11 -2.02
CA TYR A 131 -0.86 7.56 -0.86
C TYR A 131 -1.30 8.94 -0.31
N ASN A 132 -1.62 9.90 -1.18
CA ASN A 132 -1.84 11.31 -0.81
C ASN A 132 -3.28 11.79 -0.93
N TYR A 133 -4.22 10.99 -1.44
CA TYR A 133 -5.64 11.39 -1.54
C TYR A 133 -6.39 11.22 -0.21
N LEU A 134 -5.73 11.62 0.87
CA LEU A 134 -6.20 11.55 2.24
C LEU A 134 -6.10 12.95 2.86
N THR A 135 -7.11 13.33 3.62
CA THR A 135 -7.14 14.60 4.35
C THR A 135 -7.08 14.34 5.85
N ARG A 136 -6.76 15.37 6.64
CA ARG A 136 -6.90 15.32 8.10
C ARG A 136 -8.28 14.82 8.53
N ASP A 137 -9.32 15.25 7.82
CA ASP A 137 -10.71 14.89 8.11
C ASP A 137 -11.05 13.44 7.73
N THR A 138 -10.30 12.83 6.80
CA THR A 138 -10.47 11.41 6.44
C THR A 138 -10.26 10.49 7.64
N PHE A 139 -9.32 10.83 8.52
CA PHE A 139 -9.03 10.08 9.76
C PHE A 139 -9.61 10.74 11.01
N GLY A 140 -10.30 11.88 10.87
CA GLY A 140 -10.82 12.63 12.01
C GLY A 140 -9.76 13.20 12.95
N PHE A 141 -8.52 13.42 12.50
CA PHE A 141 -7.45 13.92 13.36
C PHE A 141 -7.76 15.32 13.90
N ALA A 142 -7.66 15.45 15.23
CA ALA A 142 -7.99 16.67 15.93
C ALA A 142 -7.16 16.82 17.21
N VAL A 143 -6.74 18.06 17.49
CA VAL A 143 -6.21 18.45 18.81
C VAL A 143 -7.29 19.25 19.54
N LYS A 144 -7.50 18.95 20.82
CA LYS A 144 -8.46 19.61 21.70
C LYS A 144 -7.86 19.70 23.10
N ALA A 145 -7.99 20.85 23.75
CA ALA A 145 -7.71 20.96 25.17
C ALA A 145 -8.85 20.30 25.96
N THR A 146 -8.52 19.40 26.88
CA THR A 146 -9.51 18.68 27.72
C THR A 146 -9.40 19.08 29.20
N TRP A 147 -8.27 19.63 29.62
CA TRP A 147 -8.01 20.06 30.99
C TRP A 147 -7.14 21.32 31.02
N GLY A 148 -7.28 22.14 32.05
CA GLY A 148 -6.40 23.26 32.36
C GLY A 148 -6.45 23.65 33.83
N GLN A 149 -5.60 24.59 34.22
CA GLN A 149 -5.54 25.11 35.59
C GLN A 149 -5.63 26.63 35.59
N VAL A 150 -6.51 27.19 36.42
CA VAL A 150 -6.70 28.64 36.59
C VAL A 150 -6.57 28.99 38.06
N ASN A 151 -5.60 29.82 38.42
CA ASN A 151 -5.31 30.21 39.81
C ASN A 151 -5.15 29.00 40.76
N GLY A 152 -4.51 27.94 40.29
CA GLY A 152 -4.32 26.71 41.06
C GLY A 152 -5.51 25.73 41.01
N VAL A 153 -6.66 26.12 40.45
CA VAL A 153 -7.87 25.30 40.38
C VAL A 153 -7.98 24.60 39.04
N SER A 154 -8.13 23.27 39.08
CA SER A 154 -8.39 22.43 37.91
C SER A 154 -9.71 22.80 37.24
N CYS A 155 -9.69 22.90 35.91
CA CYS A 155 -10.83 23.20 35.07
C CYS A 155 -10.91 22.19 33.93
N GLU A 156 -12.03 21.50 33.81
CA GLU A 156 -12.30 20.60 32.70
C GLU A 156 -12.78 21.40 31.47
N LEU A 157 -12.19 21.11 30.31
CA LEU A 157 -12.51 21.74 29.04
C LEU A 157 -13.12 20.69 28.11
N PHE A 158 -14.16 21.07 27.37
CA PHE A 158 -14.74 20.22 26.35
C PHE A 158 -15.50 21.04 25.30
N LYS A 159 -15.70 20.47 24.12
CA LYS A 159 -16.59 21.01 23.08
C LYS A 159 -17.77 20.08 22.89
N ASP A 160 -18.97 20.67 22.92
CA ASP A 160 -20.22 19.98 22.62
C ASP A 160 -21.12 20.88 21.75
N PRO A 161 -20.83 20.98 20.44
CA PRO A 161 -21.55 21.89 19.56
C PRO A 161 -22.99 21.43 19.31
N ALA A 162 -23.96 22.30 19.63
CA ALA A 162 -25.39 21.99 19.62
C ALA A 162 -25.98 21.53 18.27
N THR A 163 -25.34 21.87 17.15
CA THR A 163 -25.82 21.51 15.80
C THR A 163 -25.07 20.33 15.19
N ASP A 164 -24.19 19.68 15.93
CA ASP A 164 -23.40 18.57 15.43
C ASP A 164 -24.05 17.23 15.81
N SER A 165 -23.85 16.20 15.00
CA SER A 165 -24.42 14.87 15.19
C SER A 165 -23.75 14.04 16.30
N GLY A 166 -23.05 14.71 17.23
CA GLY A 166 -22.26 14.08 18.30
C GLY A 166 -20.83 13.68 17.90
N ILE A 167 -20.46 13.80 16.63
CA ILE A 167 -19.13 13.41 16.10
C ILE A 167 -18.02 14.35 16.62
N LYS A 168 -18.33 15.63 16.84
CA LYS A 168 -17.39 16.65 17.32
C LYS A 168 -17.39 16.81 18.84
N LYS A 169 -18.06 15.93 19.58
CA LYS A 169 -17.98 15.90 21.03
C LYS A 169 -16.59 15.46 21.46
N SER A 170 -15.90 16.27 22.25
CA SER A 170 -14.56 15.93 22.74
C SER A 170 -14.60 15.22 24.09
N ALA A 171 -13.54 14.48 24.41
CA ALA A 171 -13.26 14.04 25.78
C ALA A 171 -13.08 15.24 26.73
N LYS A 172 -13.13 14.97 28.04
CA LYS A 172 -13.15 15.98 29.10
C LYS A 172 -12.21 15.62 30.25
N GLY A 173 -11.49 16.58 30.80
CA GLY A 173 -10.57 16.36 31.92
C GLY A 173 -9.27 15.63 31.51
N LEU A 174 -8.60 15.06 32.52
CA LEU A 174 -7.41 14.22 32.35
C LEU A 174 -7.80 12.89 31.72
N LEU A 175 -6.90 12.30 30.94
CA LEU A 175 -7.21 11.17 30.07
C LEU A 175 -6.33 9.97 30.38
N ARG A 176 -6.87 8.76 30.24
CA ARG A 176 -6.14 7.50 30.33
C ARG A 176 -6.56 6.60 29.19
N VAL A 177 -5.60 5.97 28.52
CA VAL A 177 -5.87 4.98 27.48
C VAL A 177 -5.41 3.63 27.97
N GLU A 178 -6.27 2.61 27.91
CA GLU A 178 -5.91 1.23 28.24
C GLU A 178 -6.08 0.32 27.04
N LYS A 179 -5.25 -0.72 26.98
CA LYS A 179 -5.41 -1.80 26.00
C LYS A 179 -6.59 -2.70 26.40
N SER A 180 -7.39 -3.09 25.41
CA SER A 180 -8.50 -4.04 25.55
C SER A 180 -8.35 -5.21 24.57
N GLU A 181 -9.24 -6.20 24.67
CA GLU A 181 -9.28 -7.34 23.72
C GLU A 181 -9.50 -6.90 22.27
N THR A 182 -10.17 -5.76 22.04
CA THR A 182 -10.53 -5.27 20.71
C THR A 182 -9.74 -4.04 20.27
N GLY A 183 -8.73 -3.62 21.03
CA GLY A 183 -7.89 -2.47 20.70
C GLY A 183 -7.58 -1.62 21.93
N PHE A 184 -8.07 -0.38 21.94
CA PHE A 184 -7.82 0.58 23.01
C PHE A 184 -9.12 1.26 23.45
N VAL A 185 -9.20 1.57 24.75
CA VAL A 185 -10.33 2.28 25.36
C VAL A 185 -9.81 3.55 26.02
N LEU A 186 -10.48 4.67 25.72
CA LEU A 186 -10.21 5.96 26.34
C LEU A 186 -11.13 6.14 27.56
N PHE A 187 -10.53 6.48 28.70
CA PHE A 187 -11.20 6.93 29.91
C PHE A 187 -10.92 8.41 30.11
N ASP A 188 -11.96 9.20 30.35
CA ASP A 188 -11.87 10.65 30.58
C ASP A 188 -12.19 11.00 32.03
N GLN A 189 -11.99 12.25 32.42
CA GLN A 189 -12.18 12.76 33.79
C GLN A 189 -11.41 11.98 34.86
N GLN A 190 -10.18 11.58 34.53
CA GLN A 190 -9.31 10.82 35.42
C GLN A 190 -8.71 11.68 36.54
N SER A 191 -8.31 11.06 37.66
CA SER A 191 -7.44 11.71 38.65
C SER A 191 -5.99 11.78 38.13
N PRO A 192 -5.13 12.66 38.69
CA PRO A 192 -3.72 12.70 38.33
C PRO A 192 -3.00 11.35 38.49
N GLU A 193 -3.36 10.57 39.50
CA GLU A 193 -2.79 9.24 39.75
C GLU A 193 -3.26 8.20 38.72
N GLN A 194 -4.47 8.36 38.19
CA GLN A 194 -5.02 7.50 37.14
C GLN A 194 -4.41 7.85 35.78
N GLU A 195 -4.28 9.14 35.44
CA GLU A 195 -3.68 9.58 34.17
C GLU A 195 -2.24 9.06 33.97
N GLN A 196 -1.48 8.87 35.05
CA GLN A 196 -0.13 8.28 34.99
C GLN A 196 -0.11 6.78 34.66
N GLN A 197 -1.27 6.15 34.48
CA GLN A 197 -1.40 4.73 34.14
C GLN A 197 -1.78 4.56 32.67
N GLY A 198 -1.81 3.32 32.21
CA GLY A 198 -2.27 2.95 30.87
C GLY A 198 -1.14 2.94 29.85
N GLU A 199 -1.48 3.25 28.60
CA GLU A 199 -0.66 3.01 27.41
C GLU A 199 -0.06 4.31 26.83
N LEU A 200 -0.29 5.46 27.47
CA LEU A 200 0.30 6.74 27.04
C LEU A 200 1.61 7.00 27.77
N ASP A 201 2.71 6.98 27.02
CA ASP A 201 4.05 7.27 27.55
C ASP A 201 4.52 8.70 27.21
N THR A 202 5.29 9.31 28.11
CA THR A 202 5.95 10.58 27.84
C THR A 202 7.09 10.39 26.84
N VAL A 203 6.89 10.89 25.62
CA VAL A 203 7.91 10.85 24.56
C VAL A 203 8.72 12.16 24.46
N PHE A 204 8.16 13.27 24.93
CA PHE A 204 8.79 14.60 24.87
C PHE A 204 8.44 15.40 26.13
N GLU A 205 9.44 16.00 26.75
CA GLU A 205 9.25 16.80 27.97
C GLU A 205 10.27 17.96 27.99
N ASN A 206 9.81 19.15 28.37
CA ASN A 206 10.68 20.32 28.60
C ASN A 206 11.69 20.63 27.48
N GLY A 207 11.28 20.46 26.22
CA GLY A 207 12.13 20.74 25.06
C GLY A 207 13.02 19.58 24.61
N GLN A 208 12.91 18.41 25.26
CA GLN A 208 13.75 17.25 25.00
C GLN A 208 12.91 16.04 24.59
N LEU A 209 13.36 15.33 23.56
CA LEU A 209 12.82 14.03 23.18
C LEU A 209 13.39 12.99 24.17
N ILE A 210 12.52 12.33 24.92
CA ILE A 210 12.90 11.33 25.94
C ILE A 210 12.98 9.93 25.33
N GLN A 211 12.14 9.66 24.33
CA GLN A 211 12.05 8.35 23.70
C GLN A 211 12.19 8.47 22.18
N GLU A 212 13.07 7.65 21.61
CA GLU A 212 13.20 7.45 20.18
C GLU A 212 12.61 6.08 19.82
N CYS A 213 12.03 5.96 18.63
CA CYS A 213 11.53 4.70 18.11
C CYS A 213 12.01 4.52 16.68
N ALA A 214 12.72 3.42 16.44
CA ALA A 214 13.26 3.11 15.13
C ALA A 214 12.18 2.50 14.22
N LEU A 215 12.33 2.70 12.90
CA LEU A 215 11.33 2.23 11.94
C LEU A 215 11.14 0.69 11.96
N ASN A 216 12.17 -0.07 12.29
CA ASN A 216 12.07 -1.52 12.46
C ASN A 216 11.22 -1.90 13.67
N GLU A 217 11.35 -1.20 14.80
CA GLU A 217 10.54 -1.44 16.00
C GLU A 217 9.06 -1.16 15.73
N ILE A 218 8.75 -0.08 15.00
CA ILE A 218 7.39 0.24 14.55
C ILE A 218 6.82 -0.91 13.72
N ARG A 219 7.61 -1.45 12.78
CA ARG A 219 7.20 -2.57 11.91
C ARG A 219 6.99 -3.86 12.71
N GLU A 220 7.90 -4.17 13.63
CA GLU A 220 7.79 -5.35 14.52
C GLU A 220 6.52 -5.28 15.36
N ARG A 221 6.21 -4.11 15.94
CA ARG A 221 4.97 -3.89 16.71
C ARG A 221 3.71 -4.12 15.87
N LEU A 222 3.70 -3.66 14.62
CA LEU A 222 2.57 -3.87 13.72
C LEU A 222 2.38 -5.35 13.37
N ILE A 223 3.47 -6.09 13.16
CA ILE A 223 3.44 -7.53 12.84
C ILE A 223 2.98 -8.34 14.05
N SER A 224 3.46 -8.01 15.26
CA SER A 224 3.07 -8.73 16.48
C SER A 224 1.65 -8.43 16.96
N SER A 225 0.99 -7.42 16.37
CA SER A 225 -0.37 -7.00 16.72
C SER A 225 -1.45 -7.59 15.79
N GLN A 226 -1.05 -8.36 14.77
CA GLN A 226 -1.94 -9.13 13.89
C GLN A 226 -2.07 -10.57 14.38
#